data_AF-A0A350UQT0-F1
#
_entry.id   AF-A0A350UQT0-F1
#
_cell.length_a   1.000
_cell.length_b   1.000
_cell.length_c   1.000
_cell.angle_alpha   90.00
_cell.angle_beta   90.00
_cell.angle_gamma   90.00
#
_symmetry.space_group_name_H-M   'P 1'
#
loop_
_entity.id
_entity.type
_entity.pdbx_description
1 polymer ?
#
loop_
_entity_poly.entity_id
_entity_poly.type
_entity_poly.pdbx_seq_one_letter_code
_entity_poly.pdbx_strand_id
1 'polypeptide(L)'
;MTTYRASLLHDPASGAWTITFPDFGWGVSQGQSLLHALEMARELLHELLAHLIRRDEPIPTPRKHPGRLFHSVHLPPFESAKVELYRALKASGLRKAELARR
;
A
#
# COMPACT_ATOMS: atom_id res chain seq x y z
N MET A 1 4.55 -11.51 -3.13
CA MET A 1 4.04 -10.78 -1.95
C MET A 1 4.24 -9.29 -2.20
N THR A 2 3.17 -8.52 -2.32
CA THR A 2 3.24 -7.10 -2.65
C THR A 2 3.76 -6.33 -1.43
N THR A 3 4.80 -5.52 -1.63
CA THR A 3 5.53 -4.83 -0.56
C THR A 3 5.75 -3.37 -0.94
N TYR A 4 5.49 -2.46 -0.01
CA TYR A 4 5.81 -1.03 -0.16
C TYR A 4 6.62 -0.53 1.04
N ARG A 5 7.24 0.64 0.88
CA ARG A 5 7.98 1.31 1.95
C ARG A 5 7.09 2.40 2.54
N ALA A 6 6.76 2.25 3.81
CA ALA A 6 6.09 3.29 4.59
C ALA A 6 7.13 4.20 5.23
N SER A 7 6.90 5.52 5.19
CA SER A 7 7.64 6.48 6.01
C SER A 7 6.94 6.62 7.35
N LEU A 8 7.66 6.34 8.44
CA LEU A 8 7.16 6.52 9.80
C LEU A 8 7.95 7.65 10.48
N LEU A 9 7.26 8.75 10.76
CA LEU A 9 7.83 9.93 11.42
C LEU A 9 7.24 10.09 12.82
N HIS A 10 8.09 10.08 13.83
CA HIS A 10 7.70 10.36 15.21
C HIS A 10 7.61 11.86 15.45
N ASP A 11 6.52 12.30 16.05
CA ASP A 11 6.33 13.65 16.56
C ASP A 11 6.61 13.66 18.08
N PRO A 12 7.73 14.26 18.55
CA PRO A 12 8.06 14.29 19.96
C PRO A 12 7.09 15.09 20.84
N ALA A 13 6.32 16.03 20.26
CA ALA A 13 5.40 16.87 21.03
C ALA A 13 4.13 16.10 21.41
N SER A 14 3.60 15.29 20.48
CA SER A 14 2.40 14.48 20.69
C SER A 14 2.71 13.02 21.08
N GLY A 15 3.92 12.54 20.80
CA GLY A 15 4.30 11.13 20.89
C GLY A 15 3.73 10.27 19.75
N ALA A 16 3.02 10.88 18.80
CA ALA A 16 2.37 10.16 17.70
C ALA A 16 3.35 9.83 16.58
N TRP A 17 3.01 8.82 15.79
CA TRP A 17 3.74 8.40 14.61
C TRP A 17 2.89 8.66 13.38
N THR A 18 3.35 9.53 12.49
CA THR A 18 2.70 9.79 11.20
C THR A 18 3.19 8.78 10.17
N ILE A 19 2.25 8.21 9.41
CA ILE A 19 2.50 7.14 8.45
C ILE A 19 2.08 7.60 7.06
N THR A 20 2.97 7.48 6.09
CA THR A 20 2.68 7.78 4.68
C THR A 20 3.35 6.77 3.75
N PHE A 21 2.86 6.66 2.51
CA PHE A 21 3.50 5.88 1.45
C PHE A 21 3.89 6.80 0.29
N PRO A 22 5.18 7.14 0.13
CA PRO A 22 5.62 8.10 -0.88
C PRO A 22 5.27 7.71 -2.32
N ASP A 23 5.16 6.41 -2.61
CA ASP A 23 4.83 5.91 -3.95
C ASP A 23 3.40 6.27 -4.40
N PHE A 24 2.51 6.64 -3.47
CA PHE A 24 1.12 7.02 -3.76
C PHE A 24 0.94 8.54 -3.83
N GLY A 25 1.76 9.31 -3.11
CA GLY A 25 1.67 10.77 -3.05
C GLY A 25 0.46 11.32 -2.28
N TRP A 26 -0.38 10.46 -1.72
CA TRP A 26 -1.54 10.81 -0.89
C TRP A 26 -1.82 9.70 0.13
N GLY A 27 -2.68 10.01 1.10
CA GLY A 27 -3.02 9.12 2.21
C GLY A 27 -2.06 9.25 3.39
N VAL A 28 -2.66 9.32 4.57
CA VAL A 28 -1.96 9.45 5.84
C VAL A 28 -2.72 8.65 6.89
N SER A 29 -1.97 8.05 7.81
CA SER A 29 -2.52 7.46 9.03
C SER A 29 -1.62 7.84 10.20
N GLN A 30 -2.07 7.53 11.42
CA GLN A 30 -1.32 7.81 12.64
C GLN A 30 -1.38 6.63 13.61
N GLY A 31 -0.28 6.39 14.32
CA GLY A 31 -0.19 5.42 15.40
C GLY A 31 0.29 6.08 16.70
N GLN A 32 -0.12 5.53 17.84
CA GLN A 32 0.27 6.03 19.18
C GLN A 32 1.61 5.45 19.68
N SER A 33 2.12 4.44 18.98
CA SER A 33 3.41 3.79 19.25
C SER A 33 3.97 3.26 17.94
N LEU A 34 5.25 2.87 17.91
CA LEU A 34 5.85 2.28 16.71
C LEU A 34 5.11 1.00 16.27
N LEU A 35 4.72 0.14 17.22
CA LEU A 35 4.00 -1.09 16.91
C LEU A 35 2.63 -0.79 16.30
N HIS A 36 1.85 0.08 16.95
CA HIS A 36 0.56 0.50 16.43
C HIS A 36 0.70 1.21 15.07
N ALA A 37 1.78 1.97 14.86
CA ALA A 37 2.02 2.63 13.58
C ALA A 37 2.32 1.63 12.44
N LEU A 38 2.96 0.51 12.72
CA LEU A 38 3.18 -0.56 11.74
C LEU A 38 1.89 -1.30 11.39
N GLU A 39 1.00 -1.50 12.36
CA GLU A 39 -0.35 -2.04 12.14
C GLU A 39 -1.16 -1.09 11.24
N MET A 40 -1.19 0.19 11.59
CA MET A 40 -1.82 1.25 10.81
C MET A 40 -1.22 1.43 9.43
N ALA A 41 0.07 1.17 9.24
CA ALA A 41 0.68 1.18 7.92
C ALA A 41 0.15 0.05 7.03
N ARG A 42 -0.14 -1.13 7.57
CA ARG A 42 -0.74 -2.23 6.81
C ARG A 42 -2.17 -1.89 6.38
N GLU A 43 -2.96 -1.34 7.28
CA GLU A 43 -4.33 -0.91 6.97
C GLU A 43 -4.37 0.22 5.95
N LEU A 44 -3.51 1.23 6.11
CA LEU A 44 -3.40 2.31 5.13
C LEU A 44 -2.99 1.77 3.75
N LEU A 45 -2.01 0.85 3.69
CA LEU A 45 -1.61 0.25 2.42
C LEU A 45 -2.75 -0.52 1.75
N HIS A 46 -3.54 -1.26 2.53
CA HIS A 46 -4.73 -1.95 2.05
C HIS A 46 -5.70 -0.96 1.40
N GLU A 47 -6.07 0.10 2.10
CA GLU A 47 -7.05 1.07 1.62
C GLU A 47 -6.59 1.84 0.40
N LEU A 48 -5.32 2.25 0.35
CA LEU A 48 -4.74 2.92 -0.82
C LEU A 48 -4.84 2.06 -2.08
N LEU A 49 -4.48 0.78 -1.97
CA LEU A 49 -4.52 -0.16 -3.09
C LEU A 49 -5.95 -0.52 -3.47
N ALA A 50 -6.83 -0.75 -2.48
CA ALA A 50 -8.23 -1.02 -2.72
C ALA A 50 -8.93 0.17 -3.42
N HIS A 51 -8.59 1.41 -3.04
CA HIS A 51 -9.09 2.62 -3.68
C HIS A 51 -8.70 2.69 -5.15
N LEU A 52 -7.43 2.48 -5.49
CA LEU A 52 -6.97 2.47 -6.89
C LEU A 52 -7.66 1.38 -7.70
N ILE A 53 -7.78 0.17 -7.16
CA ILE A 53 -8.49 -0.95 -7.82
C ILE A 53 -9.97 -0.62 -8.04
N ARG A 54 -10.65 -0.02 -7.04
CA ARG A 54 -12.07 0.38 -7.14
C ARG A 54 -12.29 1.42 -8.24
N ARG A 55 -11.35 2.34 -8.40
CA ARG A 55 -11.41 3.42 -9.40
C ARG A 55 -10.83 3.05 -10.76
N ASP A 56 -10.38 1.81 -10.90
CA ASP A 56 -9.68 1.31 -12.07
C ASP A 56 -8.43 2.11 -12.47
N GLU A 57 -7.73 2.65 -11.46
CA GLU A 57 -6.52 3.45 -11.60
C GLU A 57 -5.23 2.61 -11.54
N PRO A 58 -4.15 3.03 -12.22
CA PRO A 58 -2.89 2.31 -12.17
C PRO A 58 -2.31 2.24 -10.75
N ILE A 59 -1.89 1.05 -10.35
CA ILE A 59 -1.18 0.85 -9.08
C ILE A 59 0.29 1.25 -9.27
N PRO A 60 0.86 2.13 -8.43
CA PRO A 60 2.26 2.52 -8.55
C PRO A 60 3.20 1.31 -8.40
N THR A 61 4.36 1.36 -9.04
CA THR A 61 5.41 0.34 -8.83
C THR A 61 6.15 0.68 -7.53
N PRO A 62 6.32 -0.27 -6.59
CA PRO A 62 7.03 -0.02 -5.34
C PRO A 62 8.47 0.43 -5.62
N ARG A 63 8.89 1.54 -5.03
CA ARG A 63 10.26 2.05 -5.18
C ARG A 63 11.12 1.71 -3.98
N LYS A 64 12.44 1.70 -4.20
CA LYS A 64 13.40 1.61 -3.09
C LYS A 64 13.46 2.96 -2.40
N HIS A 65 13.16 2.97 -1.11
CA HIS A 65 13.29 4.12 -0.23
C HIS A 65 14.33 3.80 0.86
N PRO A 66 15.60 4.25 0.71
CA PRO A 66 16.67 4.00 1.66
C PRO A 66 16.54 4.92 2.88
N GLY A 67 17.02 4.43 4.04
CA GLY A 67 17.05 5.21 5.28
C GLY A 67 16.24 4.58 6.41
N ARG A 68 16.53 5.04 7.64
CA ARG A 68 15.98 4.47 8.88
C ARG A 68 14.51 4.81 9.12
N LEU A 69 13.98 5.80 8.41
CA LEU A 69 12.56 6.21 8.52
C LEU A 69 11.63 5.32 7.69
N PHE A 70 12.18 4.52 6.78
CA PHE A 70 11.40 3.69 5.88
C PHE A 70 11.32 2.25 6.38
N HIS A 71 10.09 1.75 6.52
CA HIS A 71 9.81 0.38 6.93
C HIS A 71 9.11 -0.40 5.82
N SER A 72 9.45 -1.68 5.70
CA SER A 72 8.80 -2.56 4.73
C SER A 72 7.43 -2.98 5.27
N VAL A 73 6.39 -2.73 4.49
CA VAL A 73 5.03 -3.12 4.80
C VAL A 73 4.55 -4.08 3.73
N HIS A 74 4.15 -5.27 4.18
CA HIS A 74 3.71 -6.36 3.32
C HIS A 74 2.20 -6.52 3.45
N LEU A 75 1.50 -6.65 2.32
CA LEU A 75 0.11 -7.06 2.33
C LEU A 75 -0.02 -8.55 2.71
N PRO A 76 -1.11 -8.96 3.39
CA PRO A 76 -1.50 -10.36 3.50
C PRO A 76 -1.48 -11.08 2.13
N PRO A 77 -1.24 -12.41 2.10
CA PRO A 77 -1.14 -13.17 0.85
C PRO A 77 -2.36 -13.02 -0.07
N PHE A 78 -3.57 -13.06 0.48
CA PHE A 78 -4.81 -12.93 -0.28
C PHE A 78 -4.95 -11.56 -0.95
N GLU A 79 -4.59 -10.48 -0.25
CA GLU A 79 -4.66 -9.12 -0.78
C GLU A 79 -3.55 -8.87 -1.80
N SER A 80 -2.34 -9.39 -1.54
CA SER A 80 -1.26 -9.41 -2.53
C SER A 80 -1.72 -10.07 -3.83
N ALA A 81 -2.40 -11.22 -3.75
CA ALA A 81 -2.89 -11.93 -4.94
C ALA A 81 -3.88 -11.08 -5.77
N LYS A 82 -4.79 -10.35 -5.11
CA LYS A 82 -5.71 -9.41 -5.79
C LYS A 82 -4.95 -8.31 -6.53
N VAL A 83 -3.93 -7.73 -5.90
CA VAL A 83 -3.12 -6.66 -6.50
C VAL A 83 -2.33 -7.17 -7.71
N GLU A 84 -1.68 -8.32 -7.60
CA GLU A 84 -0.91 -8.88 -8.72
C GLU A 84 -1.82 -9.32 -9.87
N LEU A 85 -3.01 -9.90 -9.58
CA LEU A 85 -4.01 -10.20 -10.60
C LEU A 85 -4.49 -8.92 -11.32
N TYR A 86 -4.76 -7.86 -10.56
CA TYR A 86 -5.17 -6.58 -11.13
C TYR A 86 -4.12 -6.00 -12.07
N ARG A 87 -2.84 -6.02 -11.66
CA ARG A 87 -1.71 -5.59 -12.50
C ARG A 87 -1.61 -6.41 -13.78
N ALA A 88 -1.72 -7.73 -13.69
CA ALA A 88 -1.67 -8.61 -14.85
C ALA A 88 -2.83 -8.32 -15.83
N LEU A 89 -4.04 -8.12 -15.32
CA LEU A 89 -5.19 -7.76 -16.15
C LEU A 89 -4.99 -6.42 -16.85
N LYS A 90 -4.56 -5.38 -16.12
CA LYS A 90 -4.24 -4.08 -16.72
C LYS A 90 -3.16 -4.17 -17.79
N ALA A 91 -2.09 -4.92 -17.55
CA ALA A 91 -1.00 -5.09 -18.51
C ALA A 91 -1.44 -5.88 -19.77
N SER A 92 -2.34 -6.84 -19.63
CA SER A 92 -2.87 -7.63 -20.76
C SER A 92 -3.90 -6.90 -21.62
N GLY A 93 -4.46 -5.78 -21.12
CA GLY A 93 -5.59 -5.10 -21.77
C GLY A 93 -6.91 -5.88 -21.75
N LEU A 94 -6.96 -7.05 -21.10
CA LEU A 94 -8.15 -7.88 -21.01
C LEU A 94 -9.20 -7.25 -20.08
N ARG A 95 -10.46 -7.26 -20.52
CA ARG A 95 -11.59 -6.82 -19.70
C ARG A 95 -12.00 -7.93 -18.72
N LYS A 96 -12.55 -7.56 -17.56
CA LYS A 96 -13.04 -8.50 -16.53
C LYS A 96 -14.00 -9.56 -17.07
N ALA A 97 -14.88 -9.17 -18.01
CA ALA A 97 -15.84 -10.08 -18.65
C ALA A 97 -15.16 -11.17 -19.51
N GLU A 98 -13.98 -10.88 -20.06
CA GLU A 98 -13.21 -11.84 -20.86
C GLU A 98 -12.48 -12.84 -19.97
N LEU A 99 -12.01 -12.41 -18.80
CA LEU A 99 -11.43 -13.32 -17.80
C LEU A 99 -12.48 -14.30 -17.28
N ALA A 100 -13.69 -13.84 -16.97
CA ALA A 100 -14.75 -14.68 -16.41
C ALA A 100 -15.23 -15.82 -17.34
N ARG A 101 -14.85 -15.79 -18.62
CA ARG A 101 -15.20 -16.80 -19.62
C ARG A 101 -14.14 -17.90 -19.76
N ARG A 102 -13.02 -17.80 -19.06
CA ARG A 102 -11.90 -18.77 -19.06
C ARG A 102 -11.80 -19.46 -17.71
#